data_AF-A0A8J3TCS7-F1
#
_entry.id   AF-A0A8J3TCS7-F1
#
_cell.length_a   1.000
_cell.length_b   1.000
_cell.length_c   1.000
_cell.angle_alpha   90.00
_cell.angle_beta   90.00
_cell.angle_gamma   90.00
#
_symmetry.space_group_name_H-M   'P 1'
#
loop_
_entity.id
_entity.type
_entity.pdbx_description
1 polymer ?
#
loop_
_entity_poly.entity_id
_entity_poly.type
_entity_poly.pdbx_seq_one_letter_code
_entity_poly.pdbx_strand_id
1 'polypeptide(L)'
;MSEEVKVITESVRDEAKKWRSLADQMEPVKQAVHDMSLAPEAFFIGDANILEHHSAYCSYREFMEKALTGAVVEFEQIGRALDKIADAYDNADNVVTLDLNKIYSA
;
A
#
# COMPACT_ATOMS: atom_id res chain seq x y z
N MET A 1 20.43 23.44 2.19
CA MET A 1 18.95 23.43 2.17
C MET A 1 18.42 24.58 1.34
N SER A 2 18.38 24.39 0.02
CA SER A 2 17.45 25.14 -0.83
C SER A 2 16.04 24.89 -0.31
N GLU A 3 15.26 25.96 -0.12
CA GLU A 3 13.89 25.90 0.41
C GLU A 3 13.00 24.98 -0.43
N GLU A 4 13.26 24.92 -1.73
CA GLU A 4 12.57 24.07 -2.71
C GLU A 4 12.78 22.57 -2.47
N VAL A 5 14.01 22.12 -2.17
CA VAL A 5 14.30 20.69 -1.93
C VAL A 5 13.64 20.20 -0.65
N LYS A 6 13.58 21.07 0.38
CA LYS A 6 12.90 20.81 1.65
C LYS A 6 11.40 20.59 1.45
N VAL A 7 10.78 21.45 0.64
CA VAL A 7 9.36 21.35 0.30
C VAL A 7 9.06 20.08 -0.50
N ILE A 8 9.97 19.70 -1.42
CA ILE A 8 9.82 18.45 -2.19
C ILE A 8 9.93 17.22 -1.29
N THR A 9 10.93 17.13 -0.40
CA THR A 9 11.07 15.96 0.49
C THR A 9 9.94 15.85 1.50
N GLU A 10 9.41 16.98 1.99
CA GLU A 10 8.21 17.01 2.83
C GLU A 10 6.96 16.52 2.07
N SER A 11 6.76 16.99 0.84
CA SER A 11 5.65 16.54 -0.01
C SER A 11 5.74 15.03 -0.33
N VAL A 12 6.94 14.49 -0.51
CA VAL A 12 7.16 13.05 -0.75
C VAL A 12 6.80 12.24 0.51
N ARG A 13 7.16 12.73 1.70
CA ARG A 13 6.79 12.10 2.98
C ARG A 13 5.28 12.17 3.24
N ASP A 14 4.63 13.26 2.87
CA ASP A 14 3.17 13.37 2.99
C ASP A 14 2.44 12.45 2.03
N GLU A 15 2.95 12.28 0.80
CA GLU A 15 2.43 11.28 -0.12
C GLU A 15 2.63 9.87 0.44
N ALA A 16 3.79 9.56 1.03
CA ALA A 16 4.05 8.29 1.70
C ALA A 16 3.01 7.97 2.79
N LYS A 17 2.62 8.96 3.60
CA LYS A 17 1.57 8.80 4.62
C LYS A 17 0.21 8.44 4.00
N LYS A 18 -0.14 9.01 2.84
CA LYS A 18 -1.40 8.67 2.16
C LYS A 18 -1.43 7.19 1.75
N TRP A 19 -0.34 6.69 1.17
CA TRP A 19 -0.25 5.29 0.77
C TRP A 19 -0.38 4.34 1.97
N ARG A 20 0.23 4.68 3.11
CA ARG A 20 0.03 3.92 4.37
C ARG A 20 -1.40 3.97 4.86
N SER A 21 -2.03 5.14 4.84
CA SER A 21 -3.43 5.27 5.24
C SER A 21 -4.36 4.45 4.33
N LEU A 22 -4.06 4.37 3.03
CA LEU A 22 -4.80 3.50 2.11
C LEU A 22 -4.57 2.01 2.44
N ALA A 23 -3.35 1.61 2.80
CA ALA A 23 -3.08 0.26 3.26
C ALA A 23 -3.90 -0.09 4.52
N ASP A 24 -3.89 0.81 5.51
CA ASP A 24 -4.66 0.66 6.76
C ASP A 24 -6.18 0.59 6.50
N GLN A 25 -6.67 1.36 5.53
CA GLN A 25 -8.09 1.35 5.13
C GLN A 25 -8.47 0.07 4.37
N MET A 26 -7.53 -0.59 3.68
CA MET A 26 -7.81 -1.85 2.97
C MET A 26 -7.82 -3.07 3.87
N GLU A 27 -7.13 -3.02 5.01
CA GLU A 27 -7.13 -4.11 5.99
C GLU A 27 -8.54 -4.54 6.45
N PRO A 28 -9.46 -3.62 6.86
CA PRO A 28 -10.82 -4.00 7.22
C PRO A 28 -11.65 -4.50 6.03
N VAL A 29 -11.37 -4.03 4.81
CA VAL A 29 -12.06 -4.48 3.59
C VAL A 29 -11.64 -5.91 3.25
N LYS A 30 -10.34 -6.22 3.33
CA LYS A 30 -9.80 -7.57 3.22
C LYS A 30 -10.45 -8.50 4.24
N GLN A 31 -10.53 -8.06 5.49
CA GLN A 31 -11.15 -8.84 6.56
C GLN A 31 -12.64 -9.10 6.28
N ALA A 32 -13.38 -8.09 5.83
CA ALA A 32 -14.79 -8.26 5.48
C ALA A 32 -15.00 -9.30 4.38
N VAL A 33 -14.15 -9.32 3.35
CA VAL A 33 -14.22 -10.33 2.27
C VAL A 33 -13.81 -11.72 2.77
N HIS A 34 -12.84 -11.81 3.67
CA HIS A 34 -12.50 -13.06 4.32
C HIS A 34 -13.68 -13.65 5.08
N ASP A 35 -14.39 -12.82 5.85
CA ASP A 35 -15.51 -13.21 6.70
C ASP A 35 -16.81 -13.50 5.92
N MET A 36 -16.88 -13.14 4.63
CA MET A 36 -17.97 -13.49 3.71
C MET A 36 -17.93 -14.96 3.30
N SER A 37 -17.88 -15.88 4.26
CA SER A 37 -18.01 -17.32 4.00
C SER A 37 -19.48 -17.71 4.01
N LEU A 38 -19.96 -18.28 2.91
CA LEU A 38 -21.32 -18.80 2.79
C LEU A 38 -21.25 -20.33 2.70
N ALA A 39 -22.05 -21.00 3.52
CA ALA A 39 -22.17 -22.45 3.46
C ALA A 39 -22.90 -22.89 2.18
N PRO A 40 -22.66 -24.11 1.66
CA PRO A 40 -23.28 -24.58 0.42
C PRO A 40 -24.81 -24.45 0.40
N GLU A 41 -25.47 -24.58 1.54
CA GLU A 41 -26.93 -24.48 1.68
C GLU A 41 -27.47 -23.10 1.27
N ALA A 42 -26.65 -22.04 1.36
CA ALA A 42 -27.01 -20.70 0.89
C ALA A 42 -27.18 -20.61 -0.63
N PHE A 43 -26.67 -21.59 -1.37
CA PHE A 43 -26.73 -21.66 -2.85
C PHE A 43 -27.85 -22.58 -3.35
N PHE A 44 -28.73 -23.05 -2.46
CA PHE A 44 -29.87 -23.85 -2.88
C PHE A 44 -30.94 -22.98 -3.56
N ILE A 45 -30.96 -23.04 -4.89
CA ILE A 45 -31.93 -22.34 -5.75
C ILE A 45 -32.98 -23.27 -6.36
N GLY A 46 -33.09 -24.50 -5.84
CA GLY A 46 -33.98 -25.54 -6.38
C GLY A 46 -33.39 -26.35 -7.52
N ASP A 47 -32.09 -26.20 -7.81
CA ASP A 47 -31.33 -27.06 -8.73
C ASP A 47 -30.39 -28.02 -7.97
N ALA A 48 -29.83 -29.00 -8.69
CA ALA A 48 -28.87 -29.96 -8.13
C ALA A 48 -27.42 -29.45 -8.13
N ASN A 49 -27.18 -28.21 -8.59
CA ASN A 49 -25.85 -27.67 -8.85
C ASN A 49 -25.30 -26.81 -7.69
N ILE A 50 -25.84 -27.01 -6.48
CA ILE A 50 -25.48 -26.32 -5.25
C ILE A 50 -23.95 -26.24 -5.07
N LEU A 51 -23.25 -27.35 -5.30
CA LEU A 51 -21.80 -27.44 -5.13
C LEU A 51 -21.03 -26.60 -6.15
N GLU A 52 -21.54 -26.50 -7.38
CA GLU A 52 -20.92 -25.70 -8.45
C GLU A 52 -21.05 -24.22 -8.15
N HIS A 53 -22.25 -23.76 -7.74
CA HIS A 53 -22.50 -22.37 -7.35
C HIS A 53 -21.68 -21.96 -6.13
N HIS A 54 -21.64 -22.82 -5.11
CA HIS A 54 -20.80 -22.61 -3.92
C HIS A 54 -19.31 -22.53 -4.30
N SER A 55 -18.81 -23.45 -5.12
CA SER A 55 -17.41 -23.44 -5.56
C SER A 55 -17.08 -22.17 -6.35
N ALA A 56 -17.95 -21.74 -7.26
CA ALA A 56 -17.75 -20.51 -8.05
C ALA A 56 -17.69 -19.26 -7.14
N TYR A 57 -18.57 -19.18 -6.14
CA TYR A 57 -18.53 -18.13 -5.14
C TYR A 57 -17.23 -18.14 -4.33
N CYS A 58 -16.84 -19.29 -3.79
CA CYS A 58 -15.61 -19.42 -3.01
C CYS A 58 -14.38 -18.99 -3.82
N SER A 59 -14.27 -19.45 -5.08
CA SER A 59 -13.17 -19.06 -5.97
C SER A 59 -13.13 -17.56 -6.22
N TYR A 60 -14.29 -16.91 -6.40
CA TYR A 60 -14.34 -15.47 -6.59
C TYR A 60 -13.98 -14.70 -5.31
N ARG A 61 -14.49 -15.14 -4.16
CA ARG A 61 -14.15 -14.57 -2.84
C ARG A 61 -12.64 -14.65 -2.58
N GLU A 62 -12.03 -15.82 -2.82
CA GLU A 62 -10.59 -16.04 -2.69
C GLU A 62 -9.78 -15.15 -3.64
N PHE A 63 -10.25 -14.98 -4.88
CA PHE A 63 -9.62 -14.06 -5.83
C PHE A 63 -9.63 -12.62 -5.31
N MET A 64 -10.78 -12.15 -4.80
CA MET A 64 -10.92 -10.82 -4.22
C MET A 64 -10.06 -10.65 -2.97
N GLU A 65 -10.04 -11.64 -2.08
CA GLU A 65 -9.20 -11.66 -0.87
C GLU A 65 -7.71 -11.55 -1.21
N LYS A 66 -7.26 -12.27 -2.25
CA LYS A 66 -5.88 -12.19 -2.74
C LYS A 66 -5.55 -10.81 -3.31
N ALA A 67 -6.44 -10.23 -4.10
CA ALA A 67 -6.26 -8.88 -4.65
C ALA A 67 -6.16 -7.82 -3.54
N LEU A 68 -7.03 -7.91 -2.52
CA LEU A 68 -7.02 -6.99 -1.38
C LEU A 68 -5.78 -7.17 -0.49
N THR A 69 -5.34 -8.41 -0.29
CA THR A 69 -4.07 -8.70 0.38
C THR A 69 -2.89 -8.07 -0.36
N GLY A 70 -2.88 -8.19 -1.70
CA GLY A 70 -1.90 -7.51 -2.54
C GLY A 70 -1.93 -6.00 -2.36
N ALA A 71 -3.11 -5.38 -2.38
CA ALA A 71 -3.27 -3.94 -2.20
C ALA A 71 -2.71 -3.45 -0.85
N VAL A 72 -3.01 -4.12 0.26
CA VAL A 72 -2.45 -3.77 1.59
C VAL A 72 -0.92 -3.79 1.56
N VAL A 73 -0.34 -4.85 0.99
CA VAL A 73 1.12 -5.02 0.94
C VAL A 73 1.77 -4.00 0.02
N GLU A 74 1.24 -3.81 -1.18
CA GLU A 74 1.80 -2.93 -2.19
C GLU A 74 1.69 -1.45 -1.77
N PHE A 75 0.58 -1.03 -1.18
CA PHE A 75 0.44 0.34 -0.69
C PHE A 75 1.44 0.66 0.43
N GLU A 76 1.66 -0.28 1.35
CA GLU A 76 2.70 -0.15 2.38
C GLU A 76 4.11 -0.10 1.77
N GLN A 77 4.37 -0.89 0.73
CA GLN A 77 5.64 -0.86 0.00
C GLN A 77 5.86 0.48 -0.74
N ILE A 78 4.84 1.05 -1.36
CA ILE A 78 4.91 2.37 -2.01
C ILE A 78 5.25 3.45 -0.97
N GLY A 79 4.57 3.45 0.18
CA GLY A 79 4.88 4.38 1.28
C GLY A 79 6.33 4.27 1.74
N ARG A 80 6.85 3.04 1.90
CA ARG A 80 8.27 2.81 2.25
C ARG A 80 9.24 3.24 1.16
N ALA A 81 8.89 3.07 -0.10
CA ALA A 81 9.72 3.49 -1.22
C ALA A 81 9.84 5.02 -1.27
N LEU A 82 8.74 5.74 -1.05
CA LEU A 82 8.71 7.19 -0.99
C LEU A 82 9.56 7.74 0.17
N ASP A 83 9.49 7.14 1.35
CA ASP A 83 10.35 7.53 2.47
C ASP A 83 11.84 7.35 2.13
N LYS A 84 12.21 6.22 1.53
CA LYS A 84 13.60 5.99 1.08
C LYS A 84 14.06 7.03 0.06
N ILE A 85 13.17 7.46 -0.83
CA ILE A 85 13.47 8.52 -1.81
C ILE A 85 13.69 9.85 -1.09
N ALA A 86 12.82 10.22 -0.15
CA ALA A 86 12.99 11.43 0.65
C ALA A 86 14.31 11.43 1.44
N ASP A 87 14.66 10.30 2.07
CA ASP A 87 15.91 10.16 2.81
C ASP A 87 17.14 10.24 1.89
N ALA A 88 17.05 9.71 0.66
CA ALA A 88 18.13 9.84 -0.32
C ALA A 88 18.36 11.30 -0.74
N TYR A 89 17.30 12.07 -0.93
CA TYR A 89 17.38 13.50 -1.24
C TYR A 89 17.98 14.31 -0.08
N ASP A 90 17.51 14.09 1.15
CA ASP A 90 18.05 14.76 2.34
C ASP A 90 19.55 14.46 2.52
N ASN A 91 19.97 13.20 2.30
CA ASN A 91 21.38 12.81 2.36
C ASN A 91 22.23 13.47 1.27
N ALA A 92 21.73 13.54 0.03
CA ALA A 92 22.44 14.17 -1.07
C ALA A 92 22.68 15.68 -0.81
N ASP A 93 21.68 16.40 -0.30
CA ASP A 93 21.84 17.83 0.04
C ASP A 93 22.85 18.03 1.17
N ASN A 94 22.85 17.14 2.17
CA ASN A 94 23.82 17.19 3.27
C ASN A 94 25.26 17.01 2.78
N VAL A 95 25.50 16.07 1.85
CA VAL A 95 26.83 15.85 1.25
C VAL A 95 27.27 17.09 0.46
N VAL A 96 26.40 17.61 -0.41
CA VAL A 96 26.69 18.82 -1.21
C VAL A 96 26.98 20.02 -0.32
N THR A 97 26.20 20.22 0.75
CA THR A 97 26.40 21.32 1.70
C THR A 97 27.75 21.20 2.43
N LEU A 98 28.13 19.99 2.84
CA LEU A 98 29.37 19.72 3.56
C LEU A 98 30.60 19.95 2.66
N ASP A 99 30.51 19.60 1.38
CA ASP A 99 31.58 19.86 0.41
C ASP A 99 31.69 21.34 0.03
N LEU A 100 30.58 22.07 -0.12
CA LEU A 100 30.61 23.52 -0.34
C LEU A 100 31.26 24.25 0.83
N ASN A 101 30.94 23.90 2.07
CA ASN A 101 31.57 24.50 3.24
C ASN A 101 33.09 24.27 3.24
N LYS A 102 33.57 23.06 2.94
CA LYS A 102 35.01 22.77 2.83
C LYS A 102 35.71 23.61 1.77
N ILE A 103 35.04 23.91 0.65
CA ILE A 103 35.59 24.70 -0.45
C ILE A 103 35.60 26.19 -0.11
N TYR A 104 34.54 26.71 0.50
CA TYR A 104 34.39 28.15 0.77
C TYR A 104 34.94 28.60 2.13
N SER A 105 35.25 27.67 3.04
CA SER A 105 35.92 27.98 4.32
C SER A 105 37.44 27.81 4.28
N ALA A 106 38.03 27.56 3.11
CA ALA A 106 39.48 27.52 2.88
C ALA A 106 39.96 28.87 2.32
#